data_AF-A0A1F3B7G0-F1
#
_entry.id   AF-A0A1F3B7G0-F1
#
_cell.length_a   1.000
_cell.length_b   1.000
_cell.length_c   1.000
_cell.angle_alpha   90.00
_cell.angle_beta   90.00
_cell.angle_gamma   90.00
#
_symmetry.space_group_name_H-M   'P 1'
#
loop_
_entity.id
_entity.type
_entity.pdbx_description
1 polymer ?
#
loop_
_entity_poly.entity_id
_entity_poly.type
_entity_poly.pdbx_seq_one_letter_code
_entity_poly.pdbx_strand_id
1 'polypeptide(L)'
;MRKWIVIAAAGLLACALALGCGKSRQTYTTPQGEKVTVTVDDSRGEKGKVEIETEDGKVSMTHDAQKKKISEAELGAPVYPGAWVEGTTEHENLGGPGAKVKNVMLATPDSFDKVYEFYKSRIKDAKTSTKASDEDSETAVFISGTERDMLSIAISRDKDDKNTNIAVTRTRMPAAGK
;
A
#
# COMPACT_ATOMS: atom_id res chain seq x y z
N MET A 1 9.67 -17.56 -16.70
CA MET A 1 8.30 -18.14 -16.72
C MET A 1 7.43 -17.37 -15.74
N ARG A 2 6.53 -16.53 -16.26
CA ARG A 2 5.57 -15.74 -15.47
C ARG A 2 4.53 -16.70 -14.89
N LYS A 3 4.53 -16.91 -13.57
CA LYS A 3 3.47 -17.68 -12.90
C LYS A 3 2.40 -16.71 -12.43
N TRP A 4 1.24 -16.81 -13.07
CA TRP A 4 0.03 -16.07 -12.75
C TRP A 4 -0.53 -16.68 -11.47
N ILE A 5 -0.62 -15.89 -10.39
CA ILE A 5 -1.32 -16.32 -9.19
C ILE A 5 -2.80 -16.10 -9.48
N VAL A 6 -3.49 -17.19 -9.81
CA VAL A 6 -4.94 -17.25 -9.91
C VAL A 6 -5.49 -17.11 -8.49
N ILE A 7 -6.11 -15.96 -8.21
CA ILE A 7 -6.93 -15.78 -7.00
C ILE A 7 -8.20 -16.60 -7.21
N ALA A 8 -8.17 -17.85 -6.77
CA ALA A 8 -9.36 -18.70 -6.69
C ALA A 8 -10.10 -18.34 -5.40
N ALA A 9 -11.12 -17.49 -5.54
CA ALA A 9 -12.17 -17.33 -4.55
C ALA A 9 -12.93 -18.66 -4.42
N ALA A 10 -12.61 -19.46 -3.41
CA ALA A 10 -13.36 -20.65 -3.06
C ALA A 10 -14.04 -20.42 -1.71
N GLY A 11 -15.36 -20.18 -1.77
CA GLY A 11 -16.19 -19.92 -0.62
C GLY A 11 -16.29 -21.13 0.30
N LEU A 12 -16.30 -20.86 1.60
CA LEU A 12 -17.09 -21.63 2.56
C LEU A 12 -17.45 -20.70 3.72
N LEU A 13 -18.52 -19.94 3.50
CA LEU A 13 -19.19 -19.15 4.52
C LEU A 13 -20.11 -20.09 5.30
N ALA A 14 -19.64 -20.62 6.42
CA ALA A 14 -20.49 -21.26 7.42
C ALA A 14 -20.63 -20.32 8.62
N CYS A 15 -21.83 -19.76 8.75
CA CYS A 15 -22.28 -18.92 9.86
C CYS A 15 -22.06 -19.61 11.22
N ALA A 16 -21.27 -18.97 12.08
CA ALA A 16 -21.45 -19.03 13.52
C ALA A 16 -21.35 -17.60 14.09
N LEU A 17 -22.51 -17.04 14.36
CA LEU A 17 -22.71 -15.76 15.04
C LEU A 17 -22.11 -15.85 16.45
N ALA A 18 -20.98 -15.17 16.67
CA ALA A 18 -20.60 -14.70 17.98
C ALA A 18 -20.48 -13.18 17.91
N LEU A 19 -21.43 -12.51 18.56
CA LEU A 19 -21.40 -11.08 18.86
C LEU A 19 -20.18 -10.80 19.75
N GLY A 20 -19.05 -10.52 19.12
CA GLY A 20 -17.84 -10.07 19.78
C GLY A 20 -17.15 -9.06 18.88
N CYS A 21 -17.25 -7.77 19.21
CA CYS A 21 -16.25 -6.80 18.77
C CYS A 21 -14.91 -7.26 19.34
N GLY A 22 -14.13 -7.98 18.55
CA GLY A 22 -12.93 -8.62 19.05
C GLY A 22 -12.08 -9.13 17.90
N LYS A 23 -10.83 -8.65 17.88
CA LYS A 23 -9.71 -9.19 17.10
C LYS A 23 -9.90 -10.69 16.84
N SER A 24 -10.10 -11.05 15.57
CA SER A 24 -10.22 -12.44 15.15
C SER A 24 -8.89 -12.91 14.55
N ARG A 25 -8.43 -14.08 14.97
CA ARG A 25 -7.21 -14.72 14.45
C ARG A 25 -7.59 -16.08 13.90
N GLN A 26 -7.34 -16.31 12.63
CA GLN A 26 -7.56 -17.61 11.98
C GLN A 26 -6.27 -18.07 11.34
N THR A 27 -5.92 -19.34 11.54
CA THR A 27 -4.78 -19.97 10.89
C THR A 27 -5.30 -20.97 9.88
N TYR A 28 -4.86 -20.85 8.64
CA TYR A 28 -5.18 -21.76 7.54
C TYR A 28 -3.94 -22.53 7.15
N THR A 29 -4.15 -23.74 6.64
CA THR A 29 -3.10 -24.48 5.93
C THR A 29 -3.46 -24.46 4.45
N THR A 30 -2.58 -23.94 3.60
CA THR A 30 -2.80 -23.94 2.15
C THR A 30 -2.75 -25.37 1.61
N PRO A 31 -3.30 -25.63 0.41
CA PRO A 31 -3.14 -26.92 -0.26
C PRO A 31 -1.67 -27.32 -0.49
N GLN A 32 -0.72 -26.37 -0.40
CA GLN A 32 0.72 -26.61 -0.46
C GLN A 32 1.36 -26.93 0.91
N GLY A 33 0.59 -26.95 1.99
CA GLY A 33 1.07 -27.28 3.35
C GLY A 33 1.58 -26.08 4.16
N GLU A 34 1.52 -24.86 3.61
CA GLU A 34 1.99 -23.65 4.29
C GLU A 34 0.97 -23.15 5.31
N LYS A 35 1.46 -22.71 6.48
CA LYS A 35 0.63 -22.09 7.51
C LYS A 35 0.48 -20.60 7.22
N VAL A 36 -0.75 -20.15 7.08
CA VAL A 36 -1.12 -18.75 6.87
C VAL A 36 -1.88 -18.27 8.10
N THR A 37 -1.34 -17.31 8.84
CA THR A 37 -2.06 -16.71 9.96
C THR A 37 -2.68 -15.38 9.53
N VAL A 38 -4.00 -15.32 9.53
CA VAL A 38 -4.79 -14.11 9.24
C VAL A 38 -5.26 -13.52 10.56
N THR A 39 -4.86 -12.28 10.84
CA THR A 39 -5.38 -11.52 11.98
C THR A 39 -6.21 -10.36 11.47
N VAL A 40 -7.50 -10.34 11.78
CA VAL A 40 -8.41 -9.25 11.47
C VAL A 40 -8.75 -8.51 12.77
N ASP A 41 -8.29 -7.27 12.88
CA ASP A 41 -8.74 -6.35 13.91
C ASP A 41 -9.78 -5.42 13.28
N ASP A 42 -11.06 -5.71 13.57
CA ASP A 42 -12.17 -4.82 13.27
C ASP A 42 -12.60 -4.13 14.55
N SER A 43 -11.87 -3.06 14.87
CA SER A 43 -12.22 -2.18 15.98
C SER A 43 -13.42 -1.31 15.54
N ARG A 44 -14.63 -1.85 15.70
CA ARG A 44 -15.92 -1.12 15.56
C ARG A 44 -16.05 -0.27 14.28
N GLY A 45 -15.58 -0.75 13.13
CA GLY A 45 -15.77 -0.06 11.84
C GLY A 45 -14.91 1.19 11.61
N GLU A 46 -13.96 1.50 12.49
CA GLU A 46 -13.11 2.69 12.36
C GLU A 46 -11.74 2.39 11.74
N LYS A 47 -11.17 1.21 12.02
CA LYS A 47 -9.85 0.77 11.53
C LYS A 47 -9.89 -0.72 11.25
N GLY A 48 -9.74 -1.09 9.98
CA GLY A 48 -9.61 -2.49 9.57
C GLY A 48 -8.14 -2.83 9.41
N LYS A 49 -7.60 -3.72 10.24
CA LYS A 49 -6.24 -4.23 10.08
C LYS A 49 -6.27 -5.72 9.72
N VAL A 50 -5.62 -6.09 8.62
CA VAL A 50 -5.43 -7.47 8.17
C VAL A 50 -3.94 -7.76 8.15
N GLU A 51 -3.48 -8.67 9.00
CA GLU A 51 -2.12 -9.21 8.93
C GLU A 51 -2.14 -10.63 8.41
N ILE A 52 -1.28 -10.92 7.44
CA ILE A 52 -1.05 -12.25 6.86
C ILE A 52 0.42 -12.58 7.09
N GLU A 53 0.69 -13.68 7.78
CA GLU A 53 2.04 -14.18 8.03
C GLU A 53 2.21 -15.56 7.35
N THR A 54 3.23 -15.69 6.50
CA THR A 54 3.64 -16.92 5.81
C THR A 54 5.13 -17.16 6.06
N GLU A 55 5.65 -18.34 5.66
CA GLU A 55 7.10 -18.63 5.74
C GLU A 55 7.93 -17.66 4.87
N ASP A 56 7.33 -17.16 3.78
CA ASP A 56 7.94 -16.19 2.88
C ASP A 56 7.85 -14.74 3.37
N GLY A 57 7.23 -14.47 4.52
CA GLY A 57 7.24 -13.15 5.15
C GLY A 57 5.86 -12.67 5.64
N LYS A 58 5.85 -11.41 6.08
CA LYS A 58 4.66 -10.76 6.63
C LYS A 58 4.08 -9.74 5.66
N VAL A 59 2.77 -9.76 5.51
CA VAL A 59 1.97 -8.71 4.87
C VAL A 59 1.03 -8.11 5.90
N SER A 60 0.97 -6.79 6.00
CA SER A 60 0.05 -6.08 6.88
C SER A 60 -0.67 -5.00 6.07
N MET A 61 -1.99 -5.04 6.04
CA MET A 61 -2.86 -4.05 5.43
C MET A 61 -3.64 -3.35 6.53
N THR A 62 -3.67 -2.03 6.49
CA THR A 62 -4.51 -1.20 7.36
C THR A 62 -5.34 -0.28 6.48
N HIS A 63 -6.66 -0.33 6.66
CA HIS A 63 -7.59 0.63 6.09
C HIS A 63 -8.09 1.54 7.21
N ASP A 64 -7.94 2.84 7.03
CA ASP A 64 -8.40 3.83 7.99
C ASP A 64 -9.57 4.60 7.35
N ALA A 65 -10.78 4.37 7.84
CA ALA A 65 -11.97 5.07 7.34
C ALA A 65 -12.04 6.51 7.85
N GLN A 66 -11.25 6.84 8.87
CA GLN A 66 -11.10 8.21 9.35
C GLN A 66 -10.02 8.86 8.48
N LYS A 67 -10.34 9.98 7.81
CA LYS A 67 -9.43 10.79 6.97
C LYS A 67 -8.19 11.27 7.72
N LYS A 68 -7.30 10.33 8.05
CA LYS A 68 -6.19 10.51 8.98
C LYS A 68 -5.05 11.19 8.23
N LYS A 69 -4.43 12.16 8.90
CA LYS A 69 -3.21 12.79 8.39
C LYS A 69 -2.00 11.92 8.74
N ILE A 70 -1.03 11.88 7.84
CA ILE A 70 0.29 11.27 8.06
C ILE A 70 1.35 12.36 7.99
N SER A 71 2.40 12.24 8.80
CA SER A 71 3.54 13.17 8.76
C SER A 71 4.58 12.74 7.73
N GLU A 72 5.37 13.70 7.24
CA GLU A 72 6.49 13.43 6.31
C GLU A 72 7.55 12.52 6.94
N ALA A 73 7.74 12.60 8.26
CA ALA A 73 8.68 11.75 8.99
C ALA A 73 8.23 10.28 9.01
N GLU A 74 6.93 10.03 9.18
CA GLU A 74 6.35 8.67 9.17
C GLU A 74 6.33 8.06 7.77
N LEU A 75 6.11 8.89 6.76
CA LEU A 75 6.09 8.47 5.36
C LEU A 75 7.50 8.36 4.76
N GLY A 76 8.43 9.17 5.27
CA GLY A 76 9.76 9.34 4.73
C GLY A 76 9.77 9.95 3.32
N ALA A 77 8.74 10.72 2.99
CA ALA A 77 8.54 11.42 1.73
C ALA A 77 7.68 12.68 1.97
N PRO A 78 7.74 13.67 1.07
CA PRO A 78 6.86 14.84 1.14
C PRO A 78 5.39 14.40 1.17
N VAL A 79 4.58 15.03 2.01
CA VAL A 79 3.14 14.74 2.11
C VAL A 79 2.37 15.88 1.44
N TYR A 80 1.49 15.54 0.50
CA TYR A 80 0.65 16.54 -0.15
C TYR A 80 -0.27 17.23 0.88
N PRO A 81 -0.29 18.58 0.95
CA PRO A 81 -1.14 19.30 1.90
C PRO A 81 -2.62 18.99 1.70
N GLY A 82 -3.31 18.60 2.77
CA GLY A 82 -4.74 18.29 2.72
C GLY A 82 -5.06 16.87 2.26
N ALA A 83 -4.06 16.05 1.92
CA ALA A 83 -4.27 14.64 1.67
C ALA A 83 -4.58 13.87 2.97
N TRP A 84 -5.37 12.80 2.86
CA TRP A 84 -5.62 11.85 3.94
C TRP A 84 -5.19 10.44 3.53
N VAL A 85 -4.86 9.62 4.52
CA VAL A 85 -4.57 8.20 4.32
C VAL A 85 -5.87 7.45 4.07
N GLU A 86 -5.91 6.68 2.99
CA GLU A 86 -6.96 5.70 2.72
C GLU A 86 -6.50 4.29 3.09
N GLY A 87 -5.22 4.01 2.95
CA GLY A 87 -4.68 2.69 3.25
C GLY A 87 -3.19 2.71 3.47
N THR A 88 -2.71 1.71 4.19
CA THR A 88 -1.29 1.41 4.31
C THR A 88 -1.09 -0.08 4.19
N THR A 89 -0.16 -0.48 3.32
CA THR A 89 0.24 -1.87 3.17
C THR A 89 1.74 -1.98 3.39
N GLU A 90 2.14 -2.94 4.21
CA GLU A 90 3.55 -3.29 4.43
C GLU A 90 3.76 -4.74 4.02
N HIS A 91 4.81 -4.99 3.24
CA HIS A 91 5.24 -6.31 2.81
C HIS A 91 6.70 -6.52 3.18
N GLU A 92 7.00 -7.70 3.73
CA GLU A 92 8.35 -8.20 3.83
C GLU A 92 8.64 -9.20 2.70
N ASN A 93 9.90 -9.26 2.28
CA ASN A 93 10.45 -10.10 1.22
C ASN A 93 9.91 -9.84 -0.21
N LEU A 94 9.04 -8.83 -0.38
CA LEU A 94 8.59 -8.40 -1.70
C LEU A 94 9.73 -7.69 -2.45
N GLY A 95 10.20 -8.31 -3.54
CA GLY A 95 11.36 -7.84 -4.32
C GLY A 95 12.70 -8.48 -3.94
N GLY A 96 12.71 -9.43 -3.01
CA GLY A 96 13.87 -10.24 -2.65
C GLY A 96 13.94 -10.53 -1.14
N PRO A 97 14.72 -11.54 -0.70
CA PRO A 97 14.89 -11.85 0.72
C PRO A 97 15.34 -10.62 1.52
N GLY A 98 14.66 -10.35 2.63
CA GLY A 98 14.91 -9.23 3.54
C GLY A 98 14.41 -7.85 3.05
N ALA A 99 13.81 -7.76 1.85
CA ALA A 99 13.25 -6.51 1.35
C ALA A 99 12.04 -6.09 2.19
N LYS A 100 11.90 -4.81 2.47
CA LYS A 100 10.72 -4.22 3.13
C LYS A 100 10.09 -3.20 2.22
N VAL A 101 8.84 -3.43 1.84
CA VAL A 101 8.06 -2.53 1.00
C VAL A 101 6.95 -1.95 1.87
N LYS A 102 6.90 -0.63 2.00
CA LYS A 102 5.79 0.09 2.61
C LYS A 102 5.10 0.92 1.54
N ASN A 103 3.81 0.71 1.35
CA ASN A 103 2.95 1.46 0.47
C ASN A 103 1.92 2.21 1.31
N VAL A 104 1.79 3.52 1.11
CA VAL A 104 0.77 4.35 1.74
C VAL A 104 -0.06 4.97 0.61
N MET A 105 -1.36 4.70 0.64
CA MET A 105 -2.34 5.26 -0.28
C MET A 105 -2.95 6.49 0.37
N LEU A 106 -2.82 7.63 -0.31
CA LEU A 106 -3.39 8.90 0.08
C LEU A 106 -4.40 9.37 -0.97
N ALA A 107 -5.38 10.16 -0.57
CA ALA A 107 -6.29 10.83 -1.49
C ALA A 107 -6.44 12.32 -1.13
N THR A 108 -6.79 13.13 -2.14
CA THR A 108 -7.05 14.56 -2.02
C THR A 108 -8.09 15.02 -3.04
N PRO A 109 -8.98 15.99 -2.75
CA PRO A 109 -9.92 16.54 -3.73
C PRO A 109 -9.24 17.42 -4.78
N ASP A 110 -7.99 17.83 -4.54
CA ASP A 110 -7.24 18.68 -5.45
C ASP A 110 -6.99 18.01 -6.81
N SER A 111 -6.81 18.81 -7.86
CA SER A 111 -6.61 18.31 -9.22
C SER A 111 -5.30 17.55 -9.39
N PHE A 112 -5.27 16.64 -10.37
CA PHE A 112 -4.07 15.88 -10.73
C PHE A 112 -2.87 16.80 -10.97
N ASP A 113 -3.04 17.85 -11.78
CA ASP A 113 -1.97 18.79 -12.11
C ASP A 113 -1.39 19.51 -10.89
N LYS A 114 -2.24 19.90 -9.93
CA LYS A 114 -1.80 20.57 -8.71
C LYS A 114 -0.97 19.63 -7.84
N VAL A 115 -1.35 18.35 -7.78
CA VAL A 115 -0.61 17.31 -7.05
C VAL A 115 0.71 16.98 -7.74
N TYR A 116 0.69 16.83 -9.06
CA TYR A 116 1.87 16.58 -9.89
C TYR A 116 2.92 17.67 -9.73
N GLU A 117 2.55 18.95 -9.89
CA GLU A 117 3.51 20.06 -9.78
C GLU A 117 4.06 20.20 -8.34
N PHE A 118 3.27 19.87 -7.31
CA PHE A 118 3.77 19.79 -5.95
C PHE A 118 4.92 18.78 -5.83
N TYR A 119 4.69 17.52 -6.24
CA TYR A 119 5.72 16.47 -6.11
C TYR A 119 6.93 16.72 -7.00
N LYS A 120 6.72 17.19 -8.24
CA LYS A 120 7.80 17.60 -9.14
C LYS A 120 8.71 18.66 -8.53
N SER A 121 8.16 19.61 -7.77
CA SER A 121 8.95 20.66 -7.10
C SER A 121 9.72 20.17 -5.87
N ARG A 122 9.25 19.08 -5.24
CA ARG A 122 9.77 18.54 -3.98
C ARG A 122 10.77 17.39 -4.18
N ILE A 123 10.59 16.58 -5.22
CA ILE A 123 11.46 15.44 -5.54
C ILE A 123 12.50 15.87 -6.57
N LYS A 124 13.51 16.63 -6.11
CA LYS A 124 14.52 17.23 -6.99
C LYS A 124 15.55 16.23 -7.51
N ASP A 125 15.69 15.09 -6.84
CA ASP A 125 16.61 13.99 -7.16
C ASP A 125 15.90 12.82 -7.86
N ALA A 126 14.76 13.08 -8.51
CA ALA A 126 14.05 12.08 -9.27
C ALA A 126 14.95 11.51 -10.39
N LYS A 127 15.24 10.21 -10.31
CA LYS A 127 15.92 9.44 -11.37
C LYS A 127 15.01 9.21 -12.56
N THR A 128 13.71 9.12 -12.31
CA THR A 128 12.69 8.94 -13.34
C THR A 128 11.47 9.77 -12.96
N SER A 129 10.94 10.48 -13.95
CA SER A 129 9.68 11.21 -13.87
C SER A 129 8.92 10.98 -15.17
N THR A 130 7.74 10.37 -15.07
CA THR A 130 6.87 10.11 -16.22
C THR A 130 5.50 10.69 -15.91
N LYS A 131 4.88 11.35 -16.90
CA LYS A 131 3.47 11.76 -16.88
C LYS A 131 2.83 11.19 -18.14
N ALA A 132 1.68 10.55 -17.97
CA ALA A 132 0.84 10.04 -19.04
C ALA A 132 -0.60 10.51 -18.79
N SER A 133 -1.32 10.75 -19.87
CA SER A 133 -2.72 11.13 -19.83
C SER A 133 -3.39 10.50 -21.05
N ASP A 134 -4.55 9.90 -20.81
CA ASP A 134 -5.39 9.31 -21.84
C ASP A 134 -6.86 9.75 -21.68
N GLU A 135 -7.75 9.11 -22.43
CA GLU A 135 -9.17 9.45 -22.43
C GLU A 135 -9.90 9.10 -21.13
N ASP A 136 -9.30 8.35 -20.21
CA ASP A 136 -10.00 7.88 -19.00
C ASP A 136 -9.26 8.26 -17.72
N SER A 137 -7.95 8.51 -17.80
CA SER A 137 -7.11 8.71 -16.63
C SER A 137 -5.91 9.63 -16.87
N GLU A 138 -5.42 10.19 -15.78
CA GLU A 138 -4.12 10.85 -15.71
C GLU A 138 -3.25 10.10 -14.72
N THR A 139 -1.99 9.84 -15.10
CA THR A 139 -1.02 9.16 -14.24
C THR A 139 0.34 9.87 -14.28
N ALA A 140 1.01 9.89 -13.14
CA ALA A 140 2.41 10.27 -13.06
C ALA A 140 3.16 9.41 -12.06
N VAL A 141 4.44 9.19 -12.32
CA VAL A 141 5.32 8.44 -11.42
C VAL A 141 6.64 9.18 -11.27
N PHE A 142 7.05 9.38 -10.02
CA PHE A 142 8.37 9.86 -9.64
C PHE A 142 9.13 8.75 -8.92
N ILE A 143 10.36 8.46 -9.35
CA ILE A 143 11.25 7.50 -8.68
C ILE A 143 12.51 8.24 -8.25
N SER A 144 12.87 8.12 -6.97
CA SER A 144 14.08 8.71 -6.36
C SER A 144 14.77 7.71 -5.42
N GLY A 145 15.93 8.08 -4.89
CA GLY A 145 16.71 7.22 -3.99
C GLY A 145 17.63 6.24 -4.71
N THR A 146 18.00 5.16 -4.03
CA THR A 146 18.98 4.15 -4.51
C THR A 146 18.30 2.81 -4.75
N GLU A 147 19.01 1.84 -5.34
CA GLU A 147 18.50 0.47 -5.48
C GLU A 147 18.20 -0.19 -4.13
N ARG A 148 18.85 0.26 -3.05
CA ARG A 148 18.66 -0.27 -1.70
C ARG A 148 17.64 0.50 -0.86
N ASP A 149 17.31 1.71 -1.25
CA ASP A 149 16.30 2.54 -0.59
C ASP A 149 15.65 3.41 -1.67
N MET A 150 14.59 2.87 -2.26
CA MET A 150 13.87 3.47 -3.38
C MET A 150 12.58 4.10 -2.86
N LEU A 151 12.33 5.32 -3.30
CA LEU A 151 11.06 6.01 -3.11
C LEU A 151 10.37 6.14 -4.47
N SER A 152 9.14 5.64 -4.56
CA SER A 152 8.26 5.81 -5.72
C SER A 152 7.00 6.55 -5.27
N ILE A 153 6.64 7.61 -5.99
CA ILE A 153 5.39 8.35 -5.80
C ILE A 153 4.61 8.24 -7.10
N ALA A 154 3.52 7.48 -7.07
CA ALA A 154 2.57 7.39 -8.15
C ALA A 154 1.35 8.26 -7.84
N ILE A 155 0.94 9.05 -8.83
CA ILE A 155 -0.24 9.91 -8.78
C ILE A 155 -1.17 9.38 -9.85
N SER A 156 -2.45 9.19 -9.51
CA SER A 156 -3.46 8.81 -10.48
C SER A 156 -4.76 9.56 -10.22
N ARG A 157 -5.49 9.82 -11.30
CA ARG A 157 -6.86 10.30 -11.23
C ARG A 157 -7.63 9.73 -12.42
N ASP A 158 -8.68 8.98 -12.11
CA ASP A 158 -9.65 8.55 -13.10
C ASP A 158 -10.69 9.67 -13.30
N LYS A 159 -11.24 9.81 -14.50
CA LYS A 159 -12.21 10.89 -14.81
C LYS A 159 -13.49 10.81 -13.98
N ASP A 160 -13.88 9.60 -13.58
CA ASP A 160 -15.05 9.35 -12.74
C ASP A 160 -14.75 9.53 -11.25
N ASP A 161 -13.48 9.59 -10.85
CA ASP A 161 -13.09 9.85 -9.47
C ASP A 161 -13.00 11.36 -9.19
N LYS A 162 -13.59 11.74 -8.05
CA LYS A 162 -13.55 13.12 -7.56
C LYS A 162 -12.22 13.44 -6.90
N ASN A 163 -11.47 12.41 -6.47
CA ASN A 163 -10.21 12.54 -5.79
C ASN A 163 -9.04 12.21 -6.71
N THR A 164 -7.92 12.86 -6.45
CA THR A 164 -6.61 12.43 -6.94
C THR A 164 -6.02 11.49 -5.91
N ASN A 165 -5.60 10.31 -6.36
CA ASN A 165 -4.99 9.27 -5.56
C ASN A 165 -3.46 9.37 -5.64
N ILE A 166 -2.78 9.14 -4.53
CA ILE A 166 -1.33 9.20 -4.40
C ILE A 166 -0.86 7.94 -3.69
N ALA A 167 -0.15 7.08 -4.39
CA ALA A 167 0.52 5.93 -3.81
C ALA A 167 1.99 6.25 -3.55
N VAL A 168 2.38 6.29 -2.28
CA VAL A 168 3.77 6.48 -1.86
C VAL A 168 4.33 5.14 -1.45
N THR A 169 5.25 4.61 -2.24
CA THR A 169 5.92 3.33 -2.01
C THR A 169 7.36 3.56 -1.65
N ARG A 170 7.80 2.98 -0.52
CA ARG A 170 9.19 2.92 -0.14
C ARG A 170 9.65 1.47 -0.07
N THR A 171 10.69 1.16 -0.82
CA THR A 171 11.31 -0.16 -0.84
C THR A 171 12.70 -0.07 -0.24
N ARG A 172 12.95 -0.81 0.83
CA ARG A 172 14.25 -0.94 1.47
C ARG A 172 14.76 -2.36 1.31
N MET A 173 15.89 -2.52 0.65
CA MET A 173 16.60 -3.79 0.60
C MET A 173 17.43 -3.97 1.87
N PRO A 174 17.68 -5.23 2.30
CA PRO A 174 18.55 -5.46 3.45
C PRO A 174 19.97 -4.96 3.13
N ALA A 175 20.74 -4.62 4.17
CA ALA A 175 22.16 -4.38 4.00
C ALA A 175 22.80 -5.64 3.40
N ALA A 176 23.70 -5.47 2.42
CA ALA A 176 24.48 -6.60 1.92
C ALA A 176 25.23 -7.21 3.11
N GLY A 177 24.97 -8.50 3.38
CA GLY A 177 25.67 -9.25 4.41
C GLY A 177 27.17 -9.13 4.19
N LYS A 178 27.90 -8.80 5.26
CA LYS A 178 29.35 -8.99 5.31
C LYS A 178 29.64 -10.47 5.54
#